data_AF-A0A0F9WFI0-F1
#
_entry.id   AF-A0A0F9WFI0-F1
#
_cell.length_a   1.000
_cell.length_b   1.000
_cell.length_c   1.000
_cell.angle_alpha   90.00
_cell.angle_beta   90.00
_cell.angle_gamma   90.00
#
_symmetry.space_group_name_H-M   'P 1'
#
loop_
_entity.id
_entity.type
_entity.pdbx_description
1 polymer ?
#
loop_
_entity_poly.entity_id
_entity_poly.type
_entity_poly.pdbx_seq_one_letter_code
_entity_poly.pdbx_strand_id
1 'polypeptide(L)'
;MGKQTSLSRRERQIMDIIFRMGKATVTEVLNAMTDPPDRSSVRTLIRILEEKGHLKHRKNGQEYIYRPTAGRKQVGRSALQRVISTFFDDSFDQAVAAHLSDPNAKLTNQQRRRLTDLINEAKQQEK
;
A
#
# COMPACT_ATOMS: atom_id res chain seq x y z
N MET A 1 -8.37 19.17 13.05
CA MET A 1 -8.83 17.78 13.23
C MET A 1 -8.89 17.10 11.87
N GLY A 2 -7.88 16.28 11.53
CA GLY A 2 -7.77 15.65 10.21
C GLY A 2 -8.85 14.60 10.02
N LYS A 3 -9.78 14.86 9.08
CA LYS A 3 -10.95 14.03 8.80
C LYS A 3 -10.49 12.62 8.40
N GLN A 4 -10.98 11.61 9.11
CA GLN A 4 -10.73 10.18 8.92
C GLN A 4 -10.63 9.78 7.43
N THR A 5 -9.38 9.54 7.00
CA THR A 5 -8.91 9.07 5.69
C THR A 5 -9.21 7.59 5.47
N SER A 6 -10.48 7.20 5.55
CA SER A 6 -10.90 5.85 5.19
C SER A 6 -11.21 5.79 3.69
N LEU A 7 -10.46 4.97 2.96
CA LEU A 7 -10.76 4.66 1.56
C LEU A 7 -11.94 3.70 1.49
N SER A 8 -12.92 3.98 0.63
CA SER A 8 -13.95 3.02 0.28
C SER A 8 -13.34 1.77 -0.36
N ARG A 9 -14.11 0.67 -0.46
CA ARG A 9 -13.63 -0.57 -1.12
C ARG A 9 -13.14 -0.30 -2.55
N ARG A 10 -13.88 0.49 -3.31
CA ARG A 10 -13.56 0.81 -4.71
C ARG A 10 -12.37 1.77 -4.83
N GLU A 11 -12.28 2.76 -3.94
CA GLU A 11 -11.12 3.66 -3.86
C GLU A 11 -9.83 2.90 -3.51
N ARG A 12 -9.92 1.96 -2.56
CA ARG A 12 -8.79 1.11 -2.18
C ARG A 12 -8.33 0.23 -3.34
N GLN A 13 -9.28 -0.39 -4.05
CA GLN A 13 -8.97 -1.19 -5.25
C GLN A 13 -8.21 -0.36 -6.29
N ILE A 14 -8.63 0.88 -6.56
CA ILE A 14 -7.93 1.79 -7.48
C ILE A 14 -6.53 2.13 -6.97
N MET A 15 -6.38 2.45 -5.68
CA MET A 15 -5.07 2.74 -5.08
C MET A 15 -4.13 1.54 -5.17
N ASP A 16 -4.60 0.32 -4.91
CA ASP A 16 -3.79 -0.89 -4.99
C ASP A 16 -3.27 -1.14 -6.41
N ILE A 17 -4.13 -0.94 -7.42
CA ILE A 17 -3.73 -1.01 -8.84
C ILE A 17 -2.65 0.03 -9.15
N ILE A 18 -2.87 1.29 -8.78
CA ILE A 18 -1.92 2.38 -9.07
C ILE A 18 -0.61 2.18 -8.29
N PHE A 19 -0.63 1.70 -7.04
CA PHE A 19 0.60 1.37 -6.28
C PHE A 19 1.38 0.23 -6.91
N ARG A 20 0.70 -0.79 -7.43
CA ARG A 20 1.32 -1.90 -8.13
C ARG A 20 1.99 -1.46 -9.42
N MET A 21 1.33 -0.58 -10.19
CA MET A 21 1.84 -0.06 -11.47
C MET A 21 2.80 1.13 -11.32
N GLY A 22 2.83 1.77 -10.14
CA GLY A 22 3.58 3.00 -9.86
C GLY A 22 2.93 4.27 -10.44
N LYS A 23 2.31 4.16 -11.62
CA LYS A 23 1.47 5.18 -12.27
C LYS A 23 0.50 4.48 -13.23
N ALA A 24 -0.68 5.06 -13.49
CA ALA A 24 -1.62 4.50 -14.45
C ALA A 24 -2.58 5.56 -15.03
N THR A 25 -3.11 5.31 -16.22
CA THR A 25 -4.25 6.05 -16.80
C THR A 25 -5.58 5.48 -16.30
N VAL A 26 -6.69 6.20 -16.53
CA VAL A 26 -8.05 5.68 -16.21
C VAL A 26 -8.31 4.36 -16.94
N THR A 27 -7.87 4.25 -18.21
CA THR A 27 -8.04 3.06 -19.03
C THR A 27 -7.25 1.87 -18.46
N GLU A 28 -6.01 2.10 -18.04
CA GLU A 28 -5.17 1.07 -17.42
C GLU A 28 -5.76 0.60 -16.07
N VAL A 29 -6.27 1.52 -15.26
CA VAL A 29 -6.95 1.18 -14.00
C VAL A 29 -8.17 0.32 -14.30
N LEU A 30 -9.02 0.74 -15.24
CA LEU A 30 -10.24 0.03 -15.62
C LEU A 30 -9.94 -1.41 -16.07
N ASN A 31 -8.94 -1.59 -16.94
CA ASN A 31 -8.54 -2.89 -17.45
C ASN A 31 -7.95 -3.83 -16.37
N ALA A 32 -7.42 -3.27 -15.29
CA ALA A 32 -6.84 -4.03 -14.18
C ALA A 32 -7.85 -4.33 -13.05
N MET A 33 -9.08 -3.81 -13.12
CA MET A 33 -10.13 -4.05 -12.13
C MET A 33 -10.88 -5.33 -12.43
N THR A 34 -11.08 -6.16 -11.41
CA THR A 34 -12.09 -7.22 -11.43
C THR A 34 -13.47 -6.58 -11.30
N ASP A 35 -14.40 -6.94 -12.20
CA ASP A 35 -15.75 -6.36 -12.29
C ASP A 35 -15.73 -4.82 -12.32
N PRO A 36 -15.20 -4.22 -13.41
CA PRO A 36 -15.03 -2.77 -13.50
C PRO A 36 -16.38 -2.04 -13.61
N PRO A 37 -16.54 -0.88 -12.96
CA PRO A 37 -17.68 -0.02 -13.23
C PRO A 37 -17.48 0.68 -14.60
N ASP A 38 -18.39 1.57 -14.98
CA ASP A 38 -18.17 2.39 -16.17
C ASP A 38 -16.96 3.33 -16.03
N ARG A 39 -16.41 3.75 -17.17
CA ARG A 39 -15.20 4.60 -17.23
C ARG A 39 -15.39 5.95 -16.50
N SER A 40 -16.59 6.53 -16.54
CA SER A 40 -16.90 7.78 -15.83
C SER A 40 -16.86 7.59 -14.32
N SER A 41 -17.38 6.48 -13.81
CA SER A 41 -17.34 6.11 -12.40
C SER A 41 -15.90 5.95 -11.92
N VAL A 42 -15.03 5.26 -12.68
CA VAL A 42 -13.59 5.17 -12.35
C VAL A 42 -12.96 6.57 -12.32
N ARG A 43 -13.27 7.42 -13.30
CA ARG A 43 -12.74 8.80 -13.35
C ARG A 43 -13.19 9.62 -12.14
N THR A 44 -14.45 9.51 -11.73
CA THR A 44 -14.97 10.17 -10.53
C THR A 44 -14.27 9.69 -9.27
N LEU A 45 -14.06 8.39 -9.11
CA LEU A 45 -13.35 7.82 -7.95
C LEU A 45 -11.88 8.25 -7.91
N ILE A 46 -11.20 8.32 -9.05
CA ILE A 46 -9.83 8.83 -9.14
C ILE A 46 -9.80 10.31 -8.74
N ARG A 47 -10.77 11.13 -9.20
CA ARG A 47 -10.87 12.53 -8.78
C ARG A 47 -11.07 12.66 -7.28
N ILE A 48 -11.93 11.85 -6.66
CA ILE A 48 -12.12 11.83 -5.20
C ILE A 48 -10.80 11.48 -4.49
N LEU A 49 -10.03 10.53 -5.02
CA LEU A 49 -8.71 10.18 -4.48
C LEU A 49 -7.69 11.34 -4.62
N GLU A 50 -7.74 12.12 -5.70
CA GLU A 50 -6.93 13.35 -5.83
C GLU A 50 -7.38 14.44 -4.85
N GLU A 51 -8.68 14.66 -4.68
CA GLU A 51 -9.24 15.62 -3.72
C GLU A 51 -8.89 15.24 -2.27
N LYS A 52 -8.81 13.94 -1.97
CA LYS A 52 -8.28 13.40 -0.69
C LYS A 52 -6.76 13.49 -0.57
N GLY A 53 -6.06 13.90 -1.63
CA GLY A 53 -4.60 14.05 -1.65
C GLY A 53 -3.83 12.73 -1.77
N HIS A 54 -4.47 11.62 -2.18
CA HIS A 54 -3.81 10.32 -2.35
C HIS A 54 -3.15 10.14 -3.72
N LEU A 55 -3.71 10.81 -4.74
CA LEU A 55 -3.22 10.78 -6.11
C LEU A 55 -2.90 12.19 -6.61
N LYS A 56 -2.06 12.24 -7.65
CA LYS A 56 -1.84 13.42 -8.47
C LYS A 56 -1.69 13.00 -9.93
N HIS A 57 -2.23 13.78 -10.85
CA HIS A 57 -2.08 13.54 -12.27
C HIS A 57 -0.98 14.40 -12.92
N ARG A 58 -0.54 13.95 -14.10
CA ARG A 58 0.15 14.77 -15.10
C ARG A 58 -0.52 14.52 -16.44
N LYS A 59 -0.67 15.57 -17.24
CA LYS A 59 -1.11 15.45 -18.63
C LYS A 59 -0.01 14.83 -19.50
N ASN A 60 -0.34 13.81 -20.28
CA ASN A 60 0.52 13.19 -21.28
C ASN A 60 -0.25 13.08 -22.60
N GLY A 61 -0.03 14.05 -23.49
CA GLY A 61 -0.84 14.19 -24.71
C GLY A 61 -2.32 14.43 -24.37
N GLN A 62 -3.18 13.51 -24.81
CA GLN A 62 -4.63 13.57 -24.60
C GLN A 62 -5.10 12.80 -23.36
N GLU A 63 -4.20 12.12 -22.66
CA GLU A 63 -4.50 11.33 -21.47
C GLU A 63 -3.92 11.93 -20.18
N TYR A 64 -4.51 11.55 -19.05
CA TYR A 64 -4.00 11.84 -17.72
C TYR A 64 -3.36 10.59 -17.13
N ILE A 65 -2.13 10.71 -16.65
CA ILE A 65 -1.43 9.68 -15.89
C ILE A 65 -1.46 10.04 -14.42
N TYR A 66 -2.03 9.16 -13.61
CA TYR A 66 -2.17 9.31 -12.16
C TYR A 66 -1.06 8.55 -11.44
N ARG A 67 -0.52 9.14 -10.38
CA ARG A 67 0.50 8.53 -9.52
C ARG A 67 0.18 8.79 -8.04
N PRO A 68 0.62 7.91 -7.13
CA PRO A 68 0.48 8.17 -5.69
C PRO A 68 1.24 9.43 -5.28
N THR A 69 0.68 10.18 -4.34
CA THR A 69 1.36 11.30 -3.69
C THR A 69 2.39 10.81 -2.67
N ALA A 70 2.05 9.75 -1.93
CA ALA A 70 2.93 9.07 -0.98
C ALA A 70 3.68 7.89 -1.63
N GLY A 71 4.92 7.67 -1.22
CA GLY A 71 5.71 6.54 -1.72
C GLY A 71 5.15 5.19 -1.25
N ARG A 72 5.17 4.16 -2.11
CA ARG A 72 4.67 2.81 -1.80
C ARG A 72 5.23 2.25 -0.48
N LYS A 73 6.54 2.45 -0.21
CA LYS A 73 7.19 2.03 1.04
C LYS A 73 6.62 2.75 2.26
N GLN A 74 6.35 4.05 2.15
CA GLN A 74 5.79 4.85 3.23
C GLN A 74 4.36 4.40 3.56
N VAL A 75 3.53 4.20 2.54
CA VAL A 75 2.15 3.72 2.72
C VAL A 75 2.13 2.31 3.28
N GLY A 76 2.99 1.42 2.77
CA GLY A 76 3.16 0.07 3.30
C GLY A 76 3.57 0.07 4.77
N ARG A 77 4.51 0.93 5.16
CA ARG A 77 4.93 1.09 6.57
C ARG A 77 3.77 1.54 7.45
N SER A 78 3.03 2.58 7.04
CA SER A 78 1.88 3.06 7.81
C SER A 78 0.75 2.03 7.90
N ALA A 79 0.54 1.23 6.85
CA ALA A 79 -0.43 0.15 6.86
C ALA A 79 -0.02 -0.98 7.81
N LEU A 80 1.25 -1.41 7.76
CA LEU A 80 1.78 -2.42 8.67
C LEU A 80 1.70 -1.96 10.12
N GLN A 81 2.07 -0.71 10.41
CA GLN A 81 1.95 -0.14 11.76
C GLN A 81 0.52 -0.22 12.28
N ARG A 82 -0.48 0.08 11.43
CA ARG A 82 -1.89 -0.03 11.80
C ARG A 82 -2.31 -1.47 12.11
N VAL A 83 -1.81 -2.45 11.35
CA VAL A 83 -2.07 -3.87 11.65
C VAL A 83 -1.50 -4.23 13.02
N ILE A 84 -0.25 -3.85 13.29
CA ILE A 84 0.42 -4.09 14.57
C ILE A 84 -0.36 -3.45 15.72
N SER A 85 -0.70 -2.16 15.59
CA SER A 85 -1.41 -1.43 16.64
C SER A 85 -2.82 -1.98 16.91
N THR A 86 -3.48 -2.53 15.90
CA THR A 86 -4.88 -2.98 16.00
C THR A 86 -5.02 -4.39 16.54
N PHE A 87 -4.07 -5.28 16.21
CA PHE A 87 -4.19 -6.72 16.50
C PHE A 87 -3.13 -7.25 17.47
N PHE A 88 -2.09 -6.48 17.76
CA PHE A 88 -0.93 -6.94 18.51
C PHE A 88 -0.50 -5.92 19.57
N ASP A 89 -1.42 -5.05 20.06
CA ASP A 89 -1.16 -4.08 21.14
C ASP A 89 0.16 -3.28 20.97
N ASP A 90 0.41 -2.81 19.74
CA ASP A 90 1.64 -2.12 19.34
C ASP A 90 2.95 -2.93 19.47
N SER A 91 2.89 -4.24 19.77
CA SER A 91 4.02 -5.16 19.85
C SER A 91 4.39 -5.75 18.48
N PHE A 92 5.50 -5.26 17.92
CA PHE A 92 6.06 -5.80 16.68
C PHE A 92 6.59 -7.23 16.85
N ASP A 93 7.19 -7.55 18.00
CA ASP A 93 7.72 -8.87 18.31
C ASP A 93 6.62 -9.93 18.38
N GLN A 94 5.45 -9.61 18.96
CA GLN A 94 4.29 -10.50 18.91
C GLN A 94 3.77 -10.72 17.49
N ALA A 95 3.71 -9.67 16.66
CA ALA A 95 3.29 -9.80 15.27
C ALA A 95 4.24 -10.72 14.47
N VAL A 96 5.55 -10.61 14.69
CA VAL A 96 6.55 -11.51 14.07
C VAL A 96 6.42 -12.93 14.63
N ALA A 97 6.27 -13.10 15.94
CA ALA A 97 6.09 -14.41 16.57
C ALA A 97 4.85 -15.12 16.03
N ALA A 98 3.73 -14.41 15.87
CA ALA A 98 2.50 -14.96 15.30
C ALA A 98 2.70 -15.51 13.88
N HIS A 99 3.52 -14.83 13.06
CA HIS A 99 3.88 -15.35 11.74
C HIS A 99 4.80 -16.58 11.83
N LEU A 100 5.79 -16.58 12.72
CA LEU A 100 6.75 -17.67 12.85
C LEU A 100 6.17 -18.94 13.50
N SER A 101 5.14 -18.80 14.33
CA SER A 101 4.44 -19.90 14.99
C SER A 101 3.43 -20.60 14.08
N ASP A 102 3.07 -20.02 12.93
CA ASP A 102 2.20 -20.68 11.95
C ASP A 102 2.97 -21.83 11.26
N PRO A 103 2.53 -23.10 11.40
CA PRO A 103 3.19 -24.26 10.77
C PRO A 103 3.29 -24.16 9.24
N ASN A 104 2.43 -23.36 8.61
CA ASN A 104 2.40 -23.12 7.17
C ASN A 104 3.27 -21.94 6.73
N ALA A 105 3.64 -21.05 7.65
CA ALA A 105 4.47 -19.88 7.39
C ALA A 105 5.98 -20.23 7.45
N LYS A 106 6.41 -21.13 6.56
CA LYS A 106 7.82 -21.53 6.51
C LYS A 106 8.67 -20.42 5.87
N LEU A 107 9.55 -19.83 6.67
CA LEU A 107 10.64 -19.01 6.13
C LEU A 107 11.69 -19.89 5.45
N THR A 108 12.02 -19.53 4.21
CA THR A 108 13.17 -20.11 3.51
C THR A 108 14.48 -19.73 4.21
N ASN A 109 15.53 -20.52 4.01
CA ASN A 109 16.86 -20.21 4.56
C ASN A 109 17.35 -18.81 4.14
N GLN A 110 17.01 -18.37 2.93
CA GLN A 110 17.34 -17.03 2.44
C GLN A 110 16.58 -15.94 3.20
N GLN A 111 15.27 -16.12 3.45
CA GLN A 111 14.48 -15.17 4.21
C GLN A 111 14.96 -15.07 5.67
N ARG A 112 15.30 -16.21 6.30
CA ARG A 112 15.87 -16.23 7.65
C ARG A 112 17.16 -15.43 7.74
N ARG A 113 18.12 -15.69 6.83
CA ARG A 113 19.38 -14.94 6.75
C ARG A 113 19.12 -13.44 6.60
N ARG A 114 18.24 -13.06 5.66
CA ARG A 114 17.92 -11.66 5.43
C ARG A 114 17.31 -10.97 6.66
N LEU A 115 16.44 -11.66 7.41
CA LEU A 115 15.89 -11.11 8.66
C LEU A 115 16.96 -10.92 9.73
N THR A 116 17.86 -11.90 9.90
CA THR A 116 19.00 -11.78 10.82
C THR A 116 19.91 -10.60 10.45
N ASP A 117 20.22 -10.44 9.17
CA ASP A 117 21.05 -9.33 8.68
C ASP A 117 20.40 -7.98 9.00
N LEU A 118 19.09 -7.83 8.73
CA LEU A 118 18.35 -6.59 9.05
C LEU A 118 18.37 -6.26 10.55
N ILE A 119 18.24 -7.27 11.42
CA ILE A 119 18.32 -7.06 12.89
C ILE A 119 19.73 -6.61 13.30
N ASN A 120 20.77 -7.20 12.69
CA ASN A 120 22.15 -6.83 12.98
C ASN A 120 22.51 -5.43 12.45
N GLU A 121 22.04 -5.06 11.26
CA GLU A 121 22.18 -3.72 10.70
C GLU A 121 21.52 -2.66 11.61
N ALA A 122 20.33 -2.93 12.15
CA ALA A 122 19.64 -2.02 13.06
C ALA A 122 20.45 -1.77 14.36
N LYS A 123 21.07 -2.82 14.93
CA LYS A 123 21.94 -2.69 16.11
C LYS A 123 23.17 -1.81 15.89
N GLN A 124 23.65 -1.68 14.64
CA GLN A 124 24.80 -0.84 14.31
C GLN A 124 24.44 0.63 14.16
N GLN A 125 23.17 0.95 13.89
CA GLN A 125 22.67 2.33 13.76
C GLN A 125 22.33 2.98 15.11
N GLU A 126 22.26 2.18 16.19
CA GLU A 126 22.03 2.65 17.56
C GLU A 126 23.32 3.00 18.32
N LYS A 127 24.49 2.85 17.69
CA LYS A 127 25.81 3.27 18.21
C LYS A 127 26.24 4.59 17.59
#